data_AF-A0AAD9YH77-F1
#
_entry.id   AF-A0AAD9YH77-F1
#
_cell.length_a   1.000
_cell.length_b   1.000
_cell.length_c   1.000
_cell.angle_alpha   90.00
_cell.angle_beta   90.00
_cell.angle_gamma   90.00
#
_symmetry.space_group_name_H-M   'P 1'
#
loop_
_entity.id
_entity.type
_entity.pdbx_description
1 polymer ?
#
loop_
_entity_poly.entity_id
_entity_poly.type
_entity_poly.pdbx_seq_one_letter_code
_entity_poly.pdbx_strand_id
1 'polypeptide(L)'
;MESLSFHRDVAQGLTQFYIKLATAPYLSPDDIQHPPTEGWSDSELDVHGLRTILGRSDTAVDLLRHLPYVRPVDTGPHTGQWPIFPKTKAMRYLRDRSSLLEEHLEGLFELVHLPPDMISLTYPAGEYTLYGPQWWLVDCNSGRIIKYAGPPRGEALAEEFETEWKKAPSYSPSDFFAEVTTMIGKDYYPIPGLVDSIEPDFSTPDRRELASSMYQTYMLAGWQHGCGLGPAFDREKCRNDLEVFLKDRQERESRKRKAEASRHESRPPPRERRDPATYPAGYDRDVVVAGLTKYYETLAQMAFFPPSLIQHPPGGRWGDDTFLPADKTRLLGFNNRVIDLLRHLPYLDVDETHEDNRWSVIGRSEPQRYLEDNPELNENLTADKATPERLCAHGIFPFPEKMPDGLVPIAGVGGEGSHSDEWWIIDTNAGTVIVYDAGNKQVHDDPDNQPWLWTPPRAAGPFFDALVDSLYSLDLVPLPRPGTEDAEYYPEIWGAIRDGEEEEDELADPGIEDARDIYRAHGWPNLAIFRRQECYDALVEFRTKLVEEDEEDYGPA
;
A
#
# COMPACT_ATOMS: atom_id res chain seq x y z
N MET A 1 34.13 -14.36 28.67
CA MET A 1 34.61 -15.18 27.53
C MET A 1 33.49 -15.43 26.52
N GLU A 2 32.23 -15.52 26.95
CA GLU A 2 31.06 -15.65 26.07
C GLU A 2 30.75 -14.38 25.23
N SER A 3 30.94 -13.17 25.78
CA SER A 3 30.66 -11.91 25.04
C SER A 3 31.52 -11.72 23.78
N LEU A 4 32.78 -12.18 23.77
CA LEU A 4 33.64 -12.11 22.58
C LEU A 4 33.26 -13.15 21.49
N SER A 5 32.49 -14.19 21.84
CA SER A 5 32.09 -15.25 20.90
C SER A 5 31.04 -14.74 19.94
N PHE A 6 29.97 -14.13 20.44
CA PHE A 6 28.86 -13.70 19.58
C PHE A 6 29.22 -12.47 18.73
N HIS A 7 30.13 -11.59 19.20
CA HIS A 7 30.63 -10.46 18.38
C HIS A 7 31.23 -10.99 17.09
N ARG A 8 32.03 -12.06 17.19
CA ARG A 8 32.62 -12.73 16.04
C ARG A 8 31.57 -13.36 15.15
N ASP A 9 30.56 -14.02 15.73
CA ASP A 9 29.52 -14.71 14.97
C ASP A 9 28.65 -13.73 14.17
N VAL A 10 28.25 -12.60 14.77
CA VAL A 10 27.52 -11.52 14.08
C VAL A 10 28.38 -10.89 12.99
N ALA A 11 29.63 -10.52 13.31
CA ALA A 11 30.55 -9.92 12.34
C ALA A 11 30.84 -10.84 11.16
N GLN A 12 31.08 -12.13 11.44
CA GLN A 12 31.34 -13.15 10.41
C GLN A 12 30.10 -13.39 9.56
N GLY A 13 28.93 -13.56 10.17
CA GLY A 13 27.68 -13.76 9.45
C GLY A 13 27.34 -12.58 8.53
N LEU A 14 27.42 -11.36 9.04
CA LEU A 14 27.20 -10.14 8.25
C LEU A 14 28.23 -9.99 7.11
N THR A 15 29.49 -10.33 7.37
CA THR A 15 30.54 -10.33 6.34
C THR A 15 30.21 -11.30 5.23
N GLN A 16 29.82 -12.54 5.55
CA GLN A 16 29.46 -13.54 4.54
C GLN A 16 28.22 -13.11 3.75
N PHE A 17 27.24 -12.50 4.42
CA PHE A 17 26.06 -11.95 3.77
C PHE A 17 26.41 -10.85 2.76
N TYR A 18 27.23 -9.86 3.13
CA TYR A 18 27.68 -8.82 2.20
C TYR A 18 28.53 -9.38 1.06
N ILE A 19 29.41 -10.35 1.33
CA ILE A 19 30.18 -11.03 0.28
C ILE A 19 29.22 -11.73 -0.70
N LYS A 20 28.15 -12.39 -0.21
CA LYS A 20 27.15 -12.98 -1.08
C LYS A 20 26.46 -11.93 -1.94
N LEU A 21 26.04 -10.79 -1.37
CA LEU A 21 25.46 -9.70 -2.16
C LEU A 21 26.44 -9.16 -3.21
N ALA A 22 27.74 -9.06 -2.89
CA ALA A 22 28.78 -8.62 -3.82
C ALA A 22 28.97 -9.55 -5.03
N THR A 23 28.53 -10.81 -4.91
CA THR A 23 28.61 -11.76 -6.02
C THR A 23 27.53 -11.53 -7.07
N ALA A 24 26.42 -10.90 -6.70
CA ALA A 24 25.43 -10.43 -7.65
C ALA A 24 25.98 -9.22 -8.45
N PRO A 25 25.40 -8.87 -9.61
CA PRO A 25 25.71 -7.63 -10.33
C PRO A 25 25.12 -6.40 -9.62
N TYR A 26 25.15 -6.35 -8.29
CA TYR A 26 24.47 -5.38 -7.44
C TYR A 26 25.46 -4.45 -6.74
N LEU A 27 26.27 -4.99 -5.80
CA LEU A 27 27.33 -4.24 -5.12
C LEU A 27 28.73 -4.77 -5.50
N SER A 28 29.75 -3.92 -5.43
CA SER A 28 31.15 -4.34 -5.65
C SER A 28 31.73 -4.92 -4.36
N PRO A 29 32.59 -5.95 -4.43
CA PRO A 29 33.38 -6.38 -3.27
C PRO A 29 34.18 -5.25 -2.64
N ASP A 30 34.63 -4.27 -3.44
CA ASP A 30 35.38 -3.09 -2.97
C ASP A 30 34.52 -2.12 -2.15
N ASP A 31 33.18 -2.22 -2.22
CA ASP A 31 32.26 -1.42 -1.43
C ASP A 31 32.18 -1.94 0.02
N ILE A 32 32.66 -3.15 0.30
CA ILE A 32 32.67 -3.72 1.65
C ILE A 32 33.92 -3.24 2.40
N GLN A 33 33.71 -2.52 3.50
CA GLN A 33 34.76 -2.05 4.41
C GLN A 33 34.86 -3.00 5.60
N HIS A 34 35.98 -3.73 5.68
CA HIS A 34 36.26 -4.63 6.78
C HIS A 34 36.92 -3.88 7.95
N PRO A 35 36.58 -4.21 9.21
CA PRO A 35 37.23 -3.62 10.36
C PRO A 35 38.71 -4.03 10.45
N PRO A 36 39.59 -3.18 11.03
CA PRO A 36 40.92 -3.58 11.47
C PRO A 36 40.86 -4.77 12.46
N THR A 37 42.01 -5.41 12.71
CA THR A 37 42.07 -6.59 13.61
C THR A 37 41.65 -6.23 15.04
N GLU A 38 41.99 -5.02 15.47
CA GLU A 38 41.63 -4.40 16.72
C GLU A 38 40.23 -3.76 16.73
N GLY A 39 39.54 -3.73 15.59
CA GLY A 39 38.27 -3.04 15.38
C GLY A 39 38.44 -1.56 15.01
N TRP A 40 37.33 -0.92 14.62
CA TRP A 40 37.28 0.51 14.30
C TRP A 40 37.64 1.37 15.52
N SER A 41 38.49 2.38 15.33
CA SER A 41 38.89 3.32 16.38
C SER A 41 37.78 4.34 16.72
N ASP A 42 37.91 5.05 17.84
CA ASP A 42 37.00 6.16 18.21
C ASP A 42 37.05 7.33 17.21
N SER A 43 38.11 7.42 16.41
CA SER A 43 38.21 8.39 15.31
C SER A 43 37.39 7.96 14.09
N GLU A 44 37.19 6.66 13.88
CA GLU A 44 36.51 6.11 12.70
C GLU A 44 35.04 5.80 12.97
N LEU A 45 34.70 5.30 14.16
CA LEU A 45 33.33 5.04 14.59
C LEU A 45 32.72 6.29 15.24
N ASP A 46 31.44 6.58 14.97
CA ASP A 46 30.74 7.70 15.62
C ASP A 46 30.31 7.39 17.05
N VAL A 47 31.30 7.14 17.92
CA VAL A 47 31.11 6.82 19.35
C VAL A 47 30.34 7.94 20.07
N HIS A 48 30.48 9.19 19.61
CA HIS A 48 29.73 10.30 20.18
C HIS A 48 28.25 10.16 19.85
N GLY A 49 27.87 10.09 18.57
CA GLY A 49 26.47 9.92 18.16
C GLY A 49 25.83 8.66 18.78
N LEU A 50 26.55 7.55 18.82
CA LEU A 50 26.09 6.31 19.45
C LEU A 50 25.73 6.50 20.93
N ARG A 51 26.54 7.24 21.69
CA ARG A 51 26.31 7.45 23.13
C ARG A 51 25.33 8.58 23.43
N THR A 52 25.37 9.67 22.67
CA THR A 52 24.60 10.89 22.97
C THR A 52 23.26 10.94 22.27
N ILE A 53 23.18 10.50 21.01
CA ILE A 53 21.94 10.49 20.23
C ILE A 53 21.17 9.21 20.53
N LEU A 54 21.84 8.05 20.44
CA LEU A 54 21.19 6.75 20.56
C LEU A 54 21.29 6.12 21.96
N GLY A 55 22.05 6.68 22.89
CA GLY A 55 22.16 6.14 24.25
C GLY A 55 22.75 4.72 24.36
N ARG A 56 23.59 4.30 23.40
CA ARG A 56 24.13 2.92 23.31
C ARG A 56 25.18 2.63 24.39
N SER A 57 25.17 1.40 24.89
CA SER A 57 26.10 0.91 25.92
C SER A 57 27.52 0.67 25.40
N ASP A 58 28.48 0.49 26.30
CA ASP A 58 29.85 0.14 25.91
C ASP A 58 29.91 -1.23 25.20
N THR A 59 29.05 -2.17 25.56
CA THR A 59 28.95 -3.48 24.89
C THR A 59 28.47 -3.31 23.45
N ALA A 60 27.43 -2.49 23.23
CA ALA A 60 26.92 -2.19 21.90
C ALA A 60 27.98 -1.49 21.03
N VAL A 61 28.68 -0.49 21.60
CA VAL A 61 29.77 0.20 20.91
C VAL A 61 30.91 -0.76 20.56
N ASP A 62 31.29 -1.68 21.47
CA ASP A 62 32.33 -2.68 21.22
C ASP A 62 31.97 -3.63 20.06
N LEU A 63 30.73 -4.12 20.01
CA LEU A 63 30.24 -4.92 18.87
C LEU A 63 30.36 -4.15 17.54
N LEU A 64 29.91 -2.89 17.51
CA LEU A 64 29.93 -2.06 16.30
C LEU A 64 31.34 -1.78 15.75
N ARG A 65 32.39 -1.89 16.58
CA ARG A 65 33.79 -1.79 16.12
C ARG A 65 34.24 -2.97 15.29
N HIS A 66 33.56 -4.11 15.43
CA HIS A 66 33.95 -5.36 14.78
C HIS A 66 33.06 -5.72 13.60
N LEU A 67 32.07 -4.89 13.25
CA LEU A 67 31.21 -5.13 12.10
C LEU A 67 31.82 -4.61 10.79
N PRO A 68 31.60 -5.31 9.66
CA PRO A 68 31.82 -4.75 8.34
C PRO A 68 30.76 -3.69 8.02
N TYR A 69 31.12 -2.70 7.21
CA TYR A 69 30.19 -1.68 6.72
C TYR A 69 30.25 -1.57 5.20
N VAL A 70 29.14 -1.26 4.55
CA VAL A 70 29.13 -0.97 3.11
C VAL A 70 29.44 0.52 2.90
N ARG A 71 30.19 0.85 1.85
CA ARG A 71 30.43 2.23 1.43
C ARG A 71 29.16 2.79 0.77
N PRO A 72 28.71 3.99 1.14
CA PRO A 72 27.62 4.66 0.43
C PRO A 72 27.97 4.91 -1.05
N VAL A 73 26.95 5.02 -1.89
CA VAL A 73 27.13 5.45 -3.28
C VAL A 73 27.33 6.96 -3.31
N ASP A 74 28.50 7.39 -3.78
CA ASP A 74 28.91 8.82 -3.80
C ASP A 74 28.66 9.52 -5.14
N THR A 75 28.46 8.76 -6.21
CA THR A 75 28.31 9.30 -7.57
C THR A 75 27.35 8.44 -8.38
N GLY A 76 26.43 9.08 -9.09
CA GLY A 76 25.43 8.42 -9.92
C GLY A 76 24.05 9.04 -9.75
N PRO A 77 23.02 8.51 -10.45
CA PRO A 77 21.64 8.93 -10.28
C PRO A 77 21.09 8.65 -8.87
N HIS A 78 21.72 7.75 -8.13
CA HIS A 78 21.35 7.37 -6.76
C HIS A 78 22.54 7.58 -5.82
N THR A 79 22.33 8.31 -4.73
CA THR A 79 23.33 8.56 -3.69
C THR A 79 22.79 8.12 -2.33
N GLY A 80 23.66 7.64 -1.44
CA GLY A 80 23.26 7.18 -0.09
C GLY A 80 23.60 5.72 0.21
N GLN A 81 22.99 5.16 1.27
CA GLN A 81 23.24 3.78 1.70
C GLN A 81 22.62 2.76 0.74
N TRP A 82 23.29 1.62 0.60
CA TRP A 82 22.79 0.50 -0.19
C TRP A 82 21.58 -0.17 0.49
N PRO A 83 20.51 -0.45 -0.27
CA PRO A 83 19.53 -1.43 0.14
C PRO A 83 20.18 -2.80 0.20
N ILE A 84 19.94 -3.55 1.28
CA ILE A 84 20.49 -4.89 1.48
C ILE A 84 19.41 -5.96 1.62
N PHE A 85 18.16 -5.52 1.65
CA PHE A 85 16.94 -6.32 1.62
C PHE A 85 15.81 -5.44 1.04
N PRO A 86 14.68 -5.99 0.55
CA PRO A 86 13.54 -5.19 0.11
C PRO A 86 13.20 -4.04 1.06
N LYS A 87 13.14 -2.82 0.53
CA LYS A 87 12.79 -1.61 1.29
C LYS A 87 13.63 -1.43 2.57
N THR A 88 14.86 -1.93 2.58
CA THR A 88 15.70 -1.99 3.79
C THR A 88 17.13 -1.61 3.46
N LYS A 89 17.62 -0.53 4.06
CA LYS A 89 18.99 -0.02 3.87
C LYS A 89 19.92 -0.47 5.00
N ALA A 90 21.20 -0.63 4.67
CA ALA A 90 22.24 -0.97 5.65
C ALA A 90 22.51 0.20 6.59
N MET A 91 22.57 -0.05 7.90
CA MET A 91 23.05 0.95 8.86
C MET A 91 24.57 1.06 8.82
N ARG A 92 25.06 2.30 8.74
CA ARG A 92 26.49 2.63 8.81
C ARG A 92 26.76 3.55 9.99
N TYR A 93 27.61 3.11 10.92
CA TYR A 93 27.97 3.87 12.12
C TYR A 93 29.37 4.52 12.07
N LEU A 94 30.08 4.38 10.94
CA LEU A 94 31.35 5.06 10.73
C LEU A 94 31.13 6.56 10.56
N ARG A 95 31.96 7.39 11.19
CA ARG A 95 31.87 8.87 11.13
C ARG A 95 31.87 9.40 9.71
N ASP A 96 32.69 8.80 8.86
CA ASP A 96 32.66 9.09 7.44
C ASP A 96 31.35 8.54 6.84
N ARG A 97 30.43 9.47 6.58
CA ARG A 97 29.10 9.23 6.00
C ARG A 97 28.26 8.26 6.84
N SER A 98 28.20 8.53 8.14
CA SER A 98 27.31 7.84 9.09
C SER A 98 25.84 8.01 8.68
N SER A 99 25.04 6.95 8.79
CA SER A 99 23.58 7.01 8.61
C SER A 99 22.94 7.97 9.61
N LEU A 100 23.56 8.18 10.79
CA LEU A 100 23.05 9.10 11.81
C LEU A 100 23.21 10.59 11.45
N LEU A 101 23.94 10.89 10.38
CA LEU A 101 24.10 12.25 9.86
C LEU A 101 23.12 12.57 8.72
N GLU A 102 22.29 11.61 8.32
CA GLU A 102 21.23 11.85 7.33
C GLU A 102 20.14 12.72 7.98
N GLU A 103 19.82 13.87 7.37
CA GLU A 103 18.90 14.87 7.95
C GLU A 103 17.50 14.29 8.23
N HIS A 104 17.08 13.29 7.45
CA HIS A 104 15.76 12.66 7.50
C HIS A 104 15.87 11.13 7.54
N LEU A 105 16.66 10.60 8.49
CA LEU A 105 16.77 9.15 8.65
C LEU A 105 15.42 8.54 9.06
N GLU A 106 14.78 7.84 8.14
CA GLU A 106 13.57 7.05 8.41
C GLU A 106 13.85 6.02 9.51
N GLY A 107 12.99 6.02 10.55
CA GLY A 107 13.17 5.14 11.68
C GLY A 107 14.12 5.63 12.79
N LEU A 108 14.65 6.87 12.69
CA LEU A 108 15.53 7.43 13.73
C LEU A 108 14.85 7.47 15.11
N PHE A 109 13.55 7.76 15.15
CA PHE A 109 12.79 7.81 16.39
C PHE A 109 12.85 6.45 17.11
N GLU A 110 12.55 5.36 16.41
CA GLU A 110 12.61 3.99 16.89
C GLU A 110 14.02 3.63 17.35
N LEU A 111 15.03 4.00 16.55
CA LEU A 111 16.44 3.79 16.89
C LEU A 111 16.86 4.49 18.19
N VAL A 112 16.29 5.64 18.54
CA VAL A 112 16.58 6.34 19.80
C VAL A 112 15.93 5.62 20.99
N HIS A 113 14.78 4.97 20.78
CA HIS A 113 14.01 4.33 21.85
C HIS A 113 14.42 2.88 22.15
N LEU A 114 15.23 2.25 21.27
CA LEU A 114 15.77 0.92 21.54
C LEU A 114 16.61 0.90 22.84
N PRO A 115 16.51 -0.17 23.68
CA PRO A 115 17.31 -0.30 24.90
C PRO A 115 18.82 -0.16 24.66
N PRO A 116 19.63 0.39 25.60
CA PRO A 116 21.05 0.70 25.37
C PRO A 116 21.92 -0.42 24.82
N ASP A 117 21.61 -1.67 25.16
CA ASP A 117 22.33 -2.88 24.69
C ASP A 117 21.78 -3.44 23.37
N MET A 118 20.90 -2.71 22.69
CA MET A 118 20.42 -3.07 21.36
C MET A 118 21.00 -2.16 20.28
N ILE A 119 21.30 -2.74 19.13
CA ILE A 119 21.69 -2.02 17.92
C ILE A 119 20.83 -2.49 16.74
N SER A 120 20.77 -1.70 15.67
CA SER A 120 20.20 -2.15 14.40
C SER A 120 21.28 -2.30 13.34
N LEU A 121 21.20 -3.36 12.55
CA LEU A 121 22.05 -3.54 11.37
C LEU A 121 21.42 -2.89 10.12
N THR A 122 20.13 -2.56 10.18
CA THR A 122 19.34 -2.01 9.07
C THR A 122 18.42 -0.89 9.51
N TYR A 123 17.90 -0.15 8.55
CA TYR A 123 16.80 0.79 8.76
C TYR A 123 15.80 0.69 7.59
N PRO A 124 14.52 0.98 7.84
CA PRO A 124 13.49 1.03 6.81
C PRO A 124 13.82 2.08 5.75
N ALA A 125 13.47 1.81 4.49
CA ALA A 125 13.57 2.77 3.41
C ALA A 125 12.43 2.60 2.41
N GLY A 126 11.54 3.58 2.33
CA GLY A 126 10.42 3.62 1.39
C GLY A 126 9.11 3.04 1.93
N GLU A 127 8.13 2.88 1.04
CA GLU A 127 6.76 2.48 1.38
C GLU A 127 6.63 1.06 1.96
N TYR A 128 5.61 0.88 2.80
CA TYR A 128 5.32 -0.39 3.45
C TYR A 128 4.69 -1.39 2.47
N THR A 129 5.18 -2.63 2.50
CA THR A 129 4.61 -3.75 1.72
C THR A 129 4.40 -4.98 2.61
N LEU A 130 3.70 -6.01 2.11
CA LEU A 130 3.57 -7.31 2.81
C LEU A 130 4.94 -7.94 3.10
N TYR A 131 5.96 -7.60 2.31
CA TYR A 131 7.36 -7.99 2.46
C TYR A 131 8.22 -6.89 3.07
N GLY A 132 7.58 -5.93 3.74
CA GLY A 132 8.03 -4.58 4.03
C GLY A 132 9.39 -4.42 4.72
N PRO A 133 9.77 -3.17 5.02
CA PRO A 133 11.07 -2.87 5.58
C PRO A 133 11.38 -3.72 6.81
N GLN A 134 12.61 -4.24 6.87
CA GLN A 134 13.04 -5.13 7.93
C GLN A 134 14.04 -4.47 8.86
N TRP A 135 13.73 -4.55 10.15
CA TRP A 135 14.63 -4.24 11.24
C TRP A 135 15.40 -5.49 11.64
N TRP A 136 16.73 -5.39 11.57
CA TRP A 136 17.64 -6.44 12.02
C TRP A 136 18.30 -5.98 13.31
N LEU A 137 17.60 -6.24 14.42
CA LEU A 137 18.01 -5.76 15.73
C LEU A 137 18.92 -6.80 16.41
N VAL A 138 20.07 -6.37 16.93
CA VAL A 138 20.96 -7.25 17.70
C VAL A 138 20.84 -6.90 19.18
N ASP A 139 20.48 -7.89 19.99
CA ASP A 139 20.57 -7.81 21.44
C ASP A 139 21.99 -8.18 21.88
N CYS A 140 22.76 -7.19 22.33
CA CYS A 140 24.15 -7.36 22.73
C CYS A 140 24.30 -8.10 24.08
N ASN A 141 23.22 -8.29 24.85
CA ASN A 141 23.27 -9.09 26.07
C ASN A 141 23.13 -10.59 25.77
N SER A 142 22.25 -10.96 24.84
CA SER A 142 22.02 -12.37 24.47
C SER A 142 22.81 -12.82 23.23
N GLY A 143 23.31 -11.87 22.43
CA GLY A 143 23.94 -12.14 21.14
C GLY A 143 22.97 -12.65 20.06
N ARG A 144 21.66 -12.46 20.26
CA ARG A 144 20.62 -12.89 19.32
C ARG A 144 20.25 -11.77 18.37
N ILE A 145 19.82 -12.16 17.16
CA ILE A 145 19.30 -11.24 16.14
C ILE A 145 17.78 -11.39 16.09
N ILE A 146 17.06 -10.27 16.14
CA ILE A 146 15.61 -10.19 16.03
C ILE A 146 15.30 -9.64 14.63
N LYS A 147 14.47 -10.39 13.91
CA LYS A 147 13.98 -10.02 12.58
C LYS A 147 12.57 -9.47 12.73
N TYR A 148 12.40 -8.16 12.63
CA TYR A 148 11.09 -7.51 12.73
C TYR A 148 10.73 -6.85 11.40
N ALA A 149 9.65 -7.31 10.80
CA ALA A 149 9.06 -6.70 9.60
C ALA A 149 7.97 -5.73 10.06
N GLY A 150 8.15 -4.44 9.82
CA GLY A 150 7.21 -3.42 10.26
C GLY A 150 7.68 -2.02 9.85
N PRO A 151 6.74 -1.11 9.50
CA PRO A 151 7.11 0.22 9.07
C PRO A 151 7.71 1.02 10.24
N PRO A 152 8.49 2.07 9.96
CA PRO A 152 8.70 3.12 10.94
C PRO A 152 7.34 3.71 11.31
N ARG A 153 7.04 3.74 12.61
CA ARG A 153 5.75 4.17 13.15
C ARG A 153 5.78 5.58 13.73
N GLY A 154 6.97 6.15 13.95
CA GLY A 154 7.15 7.48 14.51
C GLY A 154 6.71 7.59 15.98
N GLU A 155 6.60 8.84 16.46
CA GLU A 155 6.34 9.13 17.88
C GLU A 155 4.97 8.64 18.37
N ALA A 156 3.94 8.75 17.53
CA ALA A 156 2.56 8.43 17.89
C ALA A 156 2.33 6.95 18.25
N LEU A 157 3.20 6.05 17.80
CA LEU A 157 3.05 4.59 17.95
C LEU A 157 4.29 3.94 18.56
N ALA A 158 5.06 4.71 19.33
CA ALA A 158 6.28 4.28 20.01
C ALA A 158 6.06 3.05 20.92
N GLU A 159 4.96 3.07 21.69
CA GLU A 159 4.62 1.98 22.62
C GLU A 159 4.27 0.69 21.88
N GLU A 160 3.64 0.80 20.71
CA GLU A 160 3.35 -0.35 19.86
C GLU A 160 4.62 -0.92 19.25
N PHE A 161 5.51 -0.09 18.70
CA PHE A 161 6.82 -0.56 18.23
C PHE A 161 7.56 -1.35 19.32
N GLU A 162 7.66 -0.78 20.53
CA GLU A 162 8.32 -1.40 21.68
C GLU A 162 7.70 -2.74 22.13
N THR A 163 6.41 -2.97 21.86
CA THR A 163 5.73 -4.22 22.19
C THR A 163 5.78 -5.23 21.06
N GLU A 164 5.79 -4.78 19.80
CA GLU A 164 5.74 -5.61 18.60
C GLU A 164 7.09 -6.24 18.27
N TRP A 165 8.18 -5.47 18.23
CA TRP A 165 9.49 -6.04 17.91
C TRP A 165 9.93 -7.08 18.95
N LYS A 166 9.48 -6.95 20.21
CA LYS A 166 9.74 -7.93 21.28
C LYS A 166 9.01 -9.26 21.08
N LYS A 167 7.92 -9.28 20.30
CA LYS A 167 7.20 -10.52 19.93
C LYS A 167 7.82 -11.20 18.71
N ALA A 168 8.65 -10.47 17.95
CA ALA A 168 9.26 -10.97 16.74
C ALA A 168 10.22 -12.13 17.04
N PRO A 169 10.40 -13.07 16.08
CA PRO A 169 11.28 -14.21 16.27
C PRO A 169 12.74 -13.76 16.45
N SER A 170 13.43 -14.45 17.37
CA SER A 170 14.85 -14.25 17.64
C SER A 170 15.69 -15.46 17.22
N TYR A 171 16.85 -15.18 16.64
CA TYR A 171 17.69 -16.17 15.98
C TYR A 171 19.11 -16.13 16.55
N SER A 172 19.84 -17.24 16.42
CA SER A 172 21.30 -17.17 16.52
C SER A 172 21.86 -16.42 15.30
N PRO A 173 23.03 -15.78 15.38
CA PRO A 173 23.61 -15.11 14.22
C PRO A 173 23.80 -16.04 13.02
N SER A 174 24.24 -17.29 13.24
CA SER A 174 24.42 -18.26 12.17
C SER A 174 23.12 -18.64 11.48
N ASP A 175 22.04 -18.89 12.24
CA ASP A 175 20.76 -19.29 11.67
C ASP A 175 20.13 -18.12 10.91
N PHE A 176 20.19 -16.91 11.49
CA PHE A 176 19.68 -15.69 10.87
C PHE A 176 20.34 -15.43 9.51
N PHE A 177 21.67 -15.35 9.49
CA PHE A 177 22.39 -15.06 8.25
C PHE A 177 22.29 -16.19 7.24
N ALA A 178 22.17 -17.45 7.67
CA ALA A 178 21.87 -18.55 6.76
C ALA A 178 20.49 -18.38 6.10
N GLU A 179 19.45 -18.07 6.88
CA GLU A 179 18.09 -17.85 6.39
C GLU A 179 18.05 -16.72 5.35
N VAL A 180 18.46 -15.51 5.71
CA VAL A 180 18.37 -14.34 4.80
C VAL A 180 19.28 -14.51 3.58
N THR A 181 20.38 -15.24 3.70
CA THR A 181 21.25 -15.58 2.55
C THR A 181 20.55 -16.53 1.57
N THR A 182 19.77 -17.51 2.06
CA THR A 182 19.05 -18.45 1.19
C THR A 182 17.91 -17.79 0.42
N MET A 183 17.38 -16.68 0.92
CA MET A 183 16.33 -15.92 0.26
C MET A 183 16.86 -15.14 -0.96
N ILE A 184 18.15 -14.75 -0.95
CA ILE A 184 18.77 -14.03 -2.07
C ILE A 184 18.88 -14.93 -3.30
N GLY A 185 18.27 -14.49 -4.40
CA GLY A 185 18.21 -15.20 -5.67
C GLY A 185 17.33 -16.44 -5.64
N LYS A 186 16.43 -16.53 -4.65
CA LYS A 186 15.31 -17.46 -4.60
C LYS A 186 14.00 -16.68 -4.56
N ASP A 187 13.82 -15.91 -3.49
CA ASP A 187 12.62 -15.13 -3.21
C ASP A 187 12.84 -13.63 -3.48
N TYR A 188 14.10 -13.17 -3.41
CA TYR A 188 14.47 -11.78 -3.67
C TYR A 188 15.63 -11.68 -4.67
N TYR A 189 15.43 -10.97 -5.78
CA TYR A 189 16.48 -10.74 -6.78
C TYR A 189 16.98 -9.29 -6.67
N PRO A 190 18.29 -9.06 -6.47
CA PRO A 190 18.82 -7.71 -6.44
C PRO A 190 18.57 -7.00 -7.78
N ILE A 191 18.02 -5.79 -7.71
CA ILE A 191 17.81 -4.91 -8.85
C ILE A 191 18.92 -3.87 -8.81
N PRO A 192 19.91 -3.92 -9.71
CA PRO A 192 20.99 -2.96 -9.69
C PRO A 192 20.56 -1.63 -10.32
N GLY A 193 20.98 -0.50 -9.73
CA GLY A 193 20.75 0.83 -10.28
C GLY A 193 21.66 1.15 -11.47
N LEU A 194 21.58 0.35 -12.53
CA LEU A 194 22.41 0.47 -13.76
C LEU A 194 21.85 1.49 -14.75
N VAL A 195 20.61 1.93 -14.57
CA VAL A 195 19.89 2.81 -15.48
C VAL A 195 19.46 4.06 -14.72
N ASP A 196 19.61 5.22 -15.33
CA ASP A 196 19.17 6.49 -14.74
C ASP A 196 17.68 6.41 -14.36
N SER A 197 17.36 6.90 -13.16
CA SER A 197 16.01 6.87 -12.56
C SER A 197 15.51 5.51 -12.05
N ILE A 198 16.33 4.45 -12.05
CA ILE A 198 15.97 3.17 -11.42
C ILE A 198 16.83 2.95 -10.18
N GLU A 199 16.21 3.13 -9.02
CA GLU A 199 16.88 2.93 -7.73
C GLU A 199 17.32 1.46 -7.54
N PRO A 200 18.53 1.23 -6.99
CA PRO A 200 18.91 -0.10 -6.53
C PRO A 200 17.93 -0.55 -5.45
N ASP A 201 17.36 -1.75 -5.56
CA ASP A 201 16.47 -2.35 -4.55
C ASP A 201 16.45 -3.88 -4.75
N PHE A 202 15.47 -4.57 -4.21
CA PHE A 202 15.21 -5.99 -4.45
C PHE A 202 13.84 -6.18 -5.07
N SER A 203 13.72 -7.11 -6.01
CA SER A 203 12.42 -7.59 -6.45
C SER A 203 11.79 -8.37 -5.31
N THR A 204 10.52 -8.11 -5.04
CA THR A 204 9.71 -8.82 -4.06
C THR A 204 8.70 -9.73 -4.76
N PRO A 205 8.21 -10.80 -4.10
CA PRO A 205 7.29 -11.76 -4.74
C PRO A 205 5.94 -11.18 -5.17
N ASP A 206 5.50 -10.05 -4.62
CA ASP A 206 4.33 -9.27 -5.06
C ASP A 206 4.55 -8.57 -6.41
N ARG A 207 5.80 -8.29 -6.81
CA ARG A 207 6.14 -7.70 -8.11
C ARG A 207 6.43 -8.78 -9.15
N ARG A 208 5.47 -9.68 -9.37
CA ARG A 208 5.65 -10.95 -10.12
C ARG A 208 6.27 -10.77 -11.51
N GLU A 209 5.75 -9.89 -12.36
CA GLU A 209 6.29 -9.69 -13.72
C GLU A 209 7.78 -9.28 -13.73
N LEU A 210 8.14 -8.38 -12.79
CA LEU A 210 9.53 -7.94 -12.64
C LEU A 210 10.39 -9.06 -12.07
N ALA A 211 9.92 -9.76 -11.05
CA ALA A 211 10.62 -10.87 -10.42
C ALA A 211 10.87 -12.02 -11.41
N SER A 212 9.88 -12.40 -12.24
CA SER A 212 10.01 -13.46 -13.26
C SER A 212 11.03 -13.11 -14.34
N SER A 213 11.01 -11.87 -14.84
CA SER A 213 11.97 -11.41 -15.86
C SER A 213 13.40 -11.28 -15.31
N MET A 214 13.53 -10.77 -14.08
CA MET A 214 14.80 -10.71 -13.35
C MET A 214 15.35 -12.12 -13.11
N TYR A 215 14.51 -13.04 -12.61
CA TYR A 215 14.85 -14.43 -12.41
C TYR A 215 15.41 -15.08 -13.68
N GLN A 216 14.71 -14.95 -14.80
CA GLN A 216 15.17 -15.50 -16.09
C GLN A 216 16.55 -14.96 -16.48
N THR A 217 16.77 -13.65 -16.30
CA THR A 217 18.04 -13.01 -16.60
C THR A 217 19.19 -13.58 -15.74
N TYR A 218 18.96 -13.73 -14.43
CA TYR A 218 19.92 -14.35 -13.52
C TYR A 218 20.19 -15.81 -13.88
N MET A 219 19.16 -16.59 -14.18
CA MET A 219 19.28 -18.01 -14.56
C MET A 219 20.04 -18.20 -15.88
N LEU A 220 19.78 -17.37 -16.89
CA LEU A 220 20.50 -17.38 -18.18
C LEU A 220 21.97 -16.98 -18.04
N ALA A 221 22.32 -16.27 -16.97
CA ALA A 221 23.70 -15.99 -16.61
C ALA A 221 24.34 -17.12 -15.76
N GLY A 222 23.63 -18.20 -15.46
CA GLY A 222 24.16 -19.36 -14.75
C GLY A 222 23.88 -19.37 -13.24
N TRP A 223 22.93 -18.57 -12.76
CA TRP A 223 22.46 -18.64 -11.38
C TRP A 223 21.73 -19.97 -11.15
N GLN A 224 21.93 -20.61 -9.99
CA GLN A 224 21.23 -21.84 -9.61
C GLN A 224 20.22 -21.54 -8.51
N HIS A 225 18.96 -21.81 -8.80
CA HIS A 225 17.85 -21.56 -7.88
C HIS A 225 18.09 -22.20 -6.50
N GLY A 226 17.97 -21.41 -5.41
CA GLY A 226 18.13 -21.85 -4.03
C GLY A 226 19.55 -22.27 -3.59
N CYS A 227 20.49 -22.47 -4.51
CA CYS A 227 21.90 -22.77 -4.23
C CYS A 227 22.81 -21.54 -4.48
N GLY A 228 22.28 -20.51 -5.14
CA GLY A 228 23.00 -19.31 -5.53
C GLY A 228 23.90 -19.55 -6.74
N LEU A 229 25.07 -18.90 -6.77
CA LEU A 229 26.04 -19.02 -7.85
C LEU A 229 26.36 -20.49 -8.18
N GLY A 230 26.00 -20.93 -9.38
CA GLY A 230 26.63 -22.11 -9.96
C GLY A 230 28.10 -21.79 -10.31
N PRO A 231 28.97 -22.80 -10.46
CA PRO A 231 30.35 -22.61 -10.91
C PRO A 231 30.49 -21.97 -12.31
N ALA A 232 29.37 -21.75 -12.99
CA ALA A 232 29.27 -21.16 -14.32
C ALA A 232 28.59 -19.77 -14.33
N PHE A 233 28.35 -19.13 -13.17
CA PHE A 233 27.71 -17.81 -13.16
C PHE A 233 28.61 -16.72 -13.76
N ASP A 234 28.13 -16.07 -14.82
CA ASP A 234 28.80 -14.96 -15.49
C ASP A 234 28.19 -13.62 -15.03
N ARG A 235 28.86 -13.00 -14.06
CA ARG A 235 28.44 -11.73 -13.45
C ARG A 235 28.39 -10.59 -14.45
N GLU A 236 29.34 -10.53 -15.39
CA GLU A 236 29.43 -9.43 -16.36
C GLU A 236 28.33 -9.56 -17.41
N LYS A 237 28.09 -10.78 -17.89
CA LYS A 237 26.94 -11.07 -18.76
C LYS A 237 25.63 -10.73 -18.06
N CYS A 238 25.43 -11.18 -16.81
CA CYS A 238 24.21 -10.89 -16.04
C CYS A 238 23.97 -9.38 -15.94
N ARG A 239 25.02 -8.62 -15.58
CA ARG A 239 24.96 -7.16 -15.48
C ARG A 239 24.53 -6.51 -16.80
N ASN A 240 25.12 -6.92 -17.91
CA ASN A 240 24.81 -6.36 -19.23
C ASN A 240 23.38 -6.69 -19.66
N ASP A 241 22.93 -7.93 -19.45
CA ASP A 241 21.57 -8.36 -19.79
C ASP A 241 20.53 -7.61 -18.94
N LEU A 242 20.80 -7.42 -17.65
CA LEU A 242 19.96 -6.63 -16.75
C LEU A 242 19.88 -5.15 -17.16
N GLU A 243 21.01 -4.53 -17.51
CA GLU A 243 21.01 -3.15 -17.98
C GLU A 243 20.16 -2.96 -19.25
N VAL A 244 20.26 -3.90 -20.20
CA VAL A 244 19.43 -3.89 -21.41
C VAL A 244 17.96 -4.05 -21.07
N PHE A 245 17.61 -5.02 -20.22
CA PHE A 245 16.25 -5.26 -19.78
C PHE A 245 15.63 -4.03 -19.10
N LEU A 246 16.35 -3.42 -18.16
CA LEU A 246 15.90 -2.25 -17.41
C LEU A 246 15.71 -1.02 -18.32
N LYS A 247 16.60 -0.79 -19.30
CA LYS A 247 16.45 0.29 -20.29
C LYS A 247 15.24 0.08 -21.19
N ASP A 248 15.07 -1.13 -21.72
CA ASP A 248 13.95 -1.48 -22.59
C ASP A 248 12.60 -1.33 -21.85
N ARG A 249 12.55 -1.71 -20.57
CA ARG A 249 11.39 -1.44 -19.71
C ARG A 249 11.12 0.06 -19.56
N GLN A 250 12.12 0.85 -19.18
CA GLN A 250 11.99 2.31 -19.04
C GLN A 250 11.51 2.96 -20.35
N GLU A 251 12.01 2.50 -21.50
CA GLU A 251 11.55 2.97 -22.80
C GLU A 251 10.09 2.58 -23.07
N ARG A 252 9.67 1.35 -22.74
CA ARG A 252 8.26 0.93 -22.87
C ARG A 252 7.35 1.76 -22.00
N GLU A 253 7.71 1.97 -20.74
CA GLU A 253 6.96 2.82 -19.81
C GLU A 253 6.91 4.28 -20.32
N SER A 254 8.03 4.82 -20.82
CA SER A 254 8.07 6.15 -21.44
C SER A 254 7.19 6.23 -22.70
N ARG A 255 7.20 5.21 -23.57
CA ARG A 255 6.32 5.14 -24.74
C ARG A 255 4.85 5.02 -24.33
N LYS A 256 4.54 4.26 -23.29
CA LYS A 256 3.20 4.14 -22.71
C LYS A 256 2.74 5.51 -22.20
N ARG A 257 3.55 6.18 -21.37
CA ARG A 257 3.30 7.55 -20.89
C ARG A 257 3.10 8.55 -22.03
N LYS A 258 3.93 8.49 -23.08
CA LYS A 258 3.80 9.39 -24.24
C LYS A 258 2.56 9.08 -25.08
N ALA A 259 2.22 7.81 -25.24
CA ALA A 259 1.00 7.39 -25.94
C ALA A 259 -0.24 7.80 -25.14
N GLU A 260 -0.20 7.68 -23.82
CA GLU A 260 -1.23 8.13 -22.89
C GLU A 260 -1.40 9.65 -22.93
N ALA A 261 -0.32 10.42 -22.85
CA ALA A 261 -0.34 11.88 -23.00
C ALA A 261 -0.91 12.32 -24.36
N SER A 262 -0.51 11.66 -25.45
CA SER A 262 -1.04 11.95 -26.79
C SER A 262 -2.52 11.57 -26.94
N ARG A 263 -2.96 10.47 -26.29
CA ARG A 263 -4.37 10.07 -26.25
C ARG A 263 -5.19 11.02 -25.38
N HIS A 264 -4.59 11.56 -24.30
CA HIS A 264 -5.18 12.57 -23.44
C HIS A 264 -5.47 13.88 -24.21
N GLU A 265 -4.54 14.35 -25.06
CA GLU A 265 -4.77 15.51 -25.94
C GLU A 265 -5.91 15.29 -26.95
N SER A 266 -6.20 14.03 -27.31
CA SER A 266 -7.26 13.67 -28.27
C SER A 266 -8.61 13.36 -27.63
N ARG A 267 -8.71 13.39 -26.29
CA ARG A 267 -9.93 13.04 -25.56
C ARG A 267 -11.01 14.10 -25.78
N PRO A 268 -12.28 13.72 -25.99
CA PRO A 268 -13.36 14.69 -26.08
C PRO A 268 -13.40 15.55 -24.80
N PRO A 269 -13.71 16.85 -24.90
CA PRO A 269 -13.78 17.72 -23.75
C PRO A 269 -14.76 17.14 -22.72
N PRO A 270 -14.54 17.38 -21.42
CA PRO A 270 -15.52 17.06 -20.39
C PRO A 270 -16.90 17.58 -20.82
N ARG A 271 -17.96 16.84 -20.51
CA ARG A 271 -19.32 17.37 -20.64
C ARG A 271 -19.40 18.72 -19.90
N GLU A 272 -20.29 19.61 -20.34
CA GLU A 272 -20.53 20.88 -19.63
C GLU A 272 -20.82 20.57 -18.14
N ARG A 273 -19.80 20.75 -17.29
CA ARG A 273 -19.93 20.59 -15.85
C ARG A 273 -20.94 21.63 -15.39
N ARG A 274 -21.88 21.22 -14.53
CA ARG A 274 -22.76 22.19 -13.88
C ARG A 274 -21.89 23.20 -13.15
N ASP A 275 -22.19 24.47 -13.36
CA ASP A 275 -21.50 25.55 -12.65
C ASP A 275 -21.65 25.30 -11.14
N PRO A 276 -20.54 25.16 -10.37
CA PRO A 276 -20.59 24.97 -8.93
C PRO A 276 -21.46 26.00 -8.20
N ALA A 277 -21.62 27.21 -8.76
CA ALA A 277 -22.50 28.25 -8.23
C ALA A 277 -24.00 27.93 -8.32
N THR A 278 -24.40 26.87 -9.04
CA THR A 278 -25.79 26.42 -9.14
C THR A 278 -26.23 25.52 -7.98
N TYR A 279 -25.28 25.04 -7.16
CA TYR A 279 -25.57 24.27 -5.96
C TYR A 279 -26.00 25.17 -4.80
N PRO A 280 -26.90 24.70 -3.91
CA PRO A 280 -27.28 25.45 -2.71
C PRO A 280 -26.09 25.67 -1.79
N ALA A 281 -26.07 26.80 -1.08
CA ALA A 281 -25.05 27.06 -0.08
C ALA A 281 -25.29 26.19 1.17
N GLY A 282 -24.40 25.25 1.43
CA GLY A 282 -24.45 24.34 2.59
C GLY A 282 -25.13 23.00 2.29
N TYR A 283 -25.51 22.29 3.36
CA TYR A 283 -26.11 20.95 3.24
C TYR A 283 -27.51 20.97 2.63
N ASP A 284 -27.66 20.19 1.56
CA ASP A 284 -28.94 19.81 0.96
C ASP A 284 -28.96 18.29 0.79
N ARG A 285 -29.92 17.65 1.46
CA ARG A 285 -30.12 16.19 1.43
C ARG A 285 -30.37 15.69 0.02
N ASP A 286 -31.21 16.40 -0.74
CA ASP A 286 -31.67 15.93 -2.04
C ASP A 286 -30.53 15.98 -3.07
N VAL A 287 -29.55 16.87 -2.88
CA VAL A 287 -28.30 16.90 -3.67
C VAL A 287 -27.46 15.64 -3.43
N VAL A 288 -27.26 15.24 -2.17
CA VAL A 288 -26.50 14.03 -1.81
C VAL A 288 -27.21 12.77 -2.32
N VAL A 289 -28.52 12.68 -2.09
CA VAL A 289 -29.36 11.54 -2.52
C VAL A 289 -29.33 11.42 -4.05
N ALA A 290 -29.56 12.51 -4.78
CA ALA A 290 -29.55 12.49 -6.24
C ALA A 290 -28.16 12.19 -6.81
N GLY A 291 -27.10 12.73 -6.21
CA GLY A 291 -25.72 12.48 -6.60
C GLY A 291 -25.33 11.01 -6.46
N LEU A 292 -25.56 10.42 -5.28
CA LEU A 292 -25.25 9.01 -5.02
C LEU A 292 -26.11 8.07 -5.88
N THR A 293 -27.40 8.38 -6.03
CA THR A 293 -28.32 7.61 -6.89
C THR A 293 -27.81 7.57 -8.33
N LYS A 294 -27.48 8.74 -8.90
CA LYS A 294 -26.95 8.86 -10.26
C LYS A 294 -25.64 8.10 -10.42
N TYR A 295 -24.78 8.11 -9.40
CA TYR A 295 -23.53 7.35 -9.39
C TYR A 295 -23.77 5.84 -9.48
N TYR A 296 -24.59 5.27 -8.59
CA TYR A 296 -24.92 3.83 -8.62
C TYR A 296 -25.63 3.42 -9.91
N GLU A 297 -26.56 4.23 -10.41
CA GLU A 297 -27.22 3.98 -11.70
C GLU A 297 -26.22 3.98 -12.86
N THR A 298 -25.21 4.85 -12.82
CA THR A 298 -24.16 4.90 -13.86
C THR A 298 -23.28 3.64 -13.80
N LEU A 299 -22.89 3.18 -12.60
CA LEU A 299 -22.18 1.92 -12.44
C LEU A 299 -23.00 0.72 -12.99
N ALA A 300 -24.29 0.64 -12.68
CA ALA A 300 -25.16 -0.40 -13.21
C ALA A 300 -25.29 -0.34 -14.74
N GLN A 301 -25.29 0.86 -15.32
CA GLN A 301 -25.28 1.07 -16.76
C GLN A 301 -23.97 0.59 -17.40
N MET A 302 -22.83 0.78 -16.75
CA MET A 302 -21.48 0.40 -17.22
C MET A 302 -21.18 -1.10 -17.16
N ALA A 303 -22.18 -1.98 -17.22
CA ALA A 303 -21.93 -3.43 -17.19
C ALA A 303 -21.11 -3.87 -15.95
N PHE A 304 -21.31 -3.22 -14.80
CA PHE A 304 -20.62 -3.58 -13.57
C PHE A 304 -21.46 -4.55 -12.73
N PHE A 305 -22.64 -4.10 -12.28
CA PHE A 305 -23.65 -4.93 -11.59
C PHE A 305 -25.05 -4.76 -12.22
N PRO A 306 -26.01 -5.68 -11.96
CA PRO A 306 -27.38 -5.54 -12.46
C PRO A 306 -28.13 -4.38 -11.77
N PRO A 307 -28.96 -3.60 -12.50
CA PRO A 307 -29.74 -2.51 -11.91
C PRO A 307 -30.67 -2.93 -10.76
N SER A 308 -31.08 -4.21 -10.71
CA SER A 308 -31.89 -4.76 -9.63
C SER A 308 -31.20 -4.77 -8.26
N LEU A 309 -29.88 -4.63 -8.24
CA LEU A 309 -29.10 -4.55 -7.00
C LEU A 309 -29.30 -3.20 -6.28
N ILE A 310 -29.75 -2.16 -6.99
CA ILE A 310 -29.98 -0.84 -6.39
C ILE A 310 -31.36 -0.84 -5.74
N GLN A 311 -31.37 -0.72 -4.41
CA GLN A 311 -32.59 -0.56 -3.64
C GLN A 311 -32.88 0.92 -3.39
N HIS A 312 -34.03 1.37 -3.88
CA HIS A 312 -34.51 2.73 -3.65
C HIS A 312 -35.51 2.76 -2.49
N PRO A 313 -35.51 3.83 -1.67
CA PRO A 313 -36.48 3.98 -0.60
C PRO A 313 -37.91 4.05 -1.14
N PRO A 314 -38.84 3.19 -0.70
CA PRO A 314 -40.23 3.23 -1.12
C PRO A 314 -40.88 4.58 -0.82
N GLY A 315 -41.52 5.20 -1.82
CA GLY A 315 -42.12 6.53 -1.65
C GLY A 315 -41.12 7.65 -1.33
N GLY A 316 -39.83 7.42 -1.59
CA GLY A 316 -38.76 8.38 -1.35
C GLY A 316 -38.18 8.34 0.06
N ARG A 317 -38.68 7.50 0.97
CA ARG A 317 -38.15 7.38 2.33
C ARG A 317 -38.32 5.96 2.91
N TRP A 318 -37.25 5.41 3.49
CA TRP A 318 -37.30 4.15 4.24
C TRP A 318 -38.22 4.26 5.47
N GLY A 319 -39.06 3.23 5.68
CA GLY A 319 -39.96 3.11 6.82
C GLY A 319 -39.22 2.79 8.12
N ASP A 320 -39.88 2.98 9.27
CA ASP A 320 -39.29 2.68 10.58
C ASP A 320 -39.11 1.16 10.83
N ASP A 321 -39.73 0.32 9.99
CA ASP A 321 -39.72 -1.15 9.96
C ASP A 321 -38.74 -1.75 8.93
N THR A 322 -38.02 -0.90 8.21
CA THR A 322 -36.99 -1.31 7.23
C THR A 322 -35.68 -0.58 7.47
N PHE A 323 -35.75 0.66 7.96
CA PHE A 323 -34.60 1.40 8.44
C PHE A 323 -34.17 0.92 9.83
N LEU A 324 -32.90 1.12 10.14
CA LEU A 324 -32.34 0.91 11.48
C LEU A 324 -33.26 1.40 12.63
N PRO A 325 -33.53 0.54 13.62
CA PRO A 325 -34.27 0.94 14.81
C PRO A 325 -33.67 2.16 15.52
N ALA A 326 -34.53 2.99 16.12
CA ALA A 326 -34.13 4.27 16.71
C ALA A 326 -33.17 4.13 17.91
N ASP A 327 -33.23 3.04 18.65
CA ASP A 327 -32.30 2.70 19.72
C ASP A 327 -30.91 2.35 19.16
N LYS A 328 -30.82 1.55 18.09
CA LYS A 328 -29.55 1.27 17.40
C LYS A 328 -28.94 2.51 16.77
N THR A 329 -29.77 3.34 16.15
CA THR A 329 -29.32 4.61 15.54
C THR A 329 -28.72 5.55 16.58
N ARG A 330 -29.23 5.56 17.82
CA ARG A 330 -28.64 6.31 18.94
C ARG A 330 -27.28 5.78 19.38
N LEU A 331 -27.05 4.47 19.27
CA LEU A 331 -25.75 3.87 19.60
C LEU A 331 -24.65 4.34 18.66
N LEU A 332 -24.98 4.63 17.41
CA LEU A 332 -24.05 5.20 16.42
C LEU A 332 -23.75 6.69 16.67
N GLY A 333 -24.51 7.36 17.54
CA GLY A 333 -24.27 8.76 17.90
C GLY A 333 -24.69 9.79 16.84
N PHE A 334 -25.44 9.39 15.81
CA PHE A 334 -25.89 10.27 14.73
C PHE A 334 -26.97 11.27 15.16
N ASN A 335 -26.92 12.48 14.62
CA ASN A 335 -27.95 13.49 14.80
C ASN A 335 -29.14 13.29 13.85
N ASN A 336 -30.24 14.03 14.08
CA ASN A 336 -31.46 13.90 13.28
C ASN A 336 -31.28 14.20 11.77
N ARG A 337 -30.29 15.00 11.37
CA ARG A 337 -30.03 15.30 9.95
C ARG A 337 -29.39 14.11 9.25
N VAL A 338 -28.42 13.47 9.89
CA VAL A 338 -27.82 12.22 9.39
C VAL A 338 -28.90 11.13 9.28
N ILE A 339 -29.73 10.97 10.32
CA ILE A 339 -30.81 9.98 10.29
C ILE A 339 -31.80 10.25 9.16
N ASP A 340 -32.14 11.53 8.92
CA ASP A 340 -32.98 11.90 7.79
C ASP A 340 -32.31 11.60 6.45
N LEU A 341 -31.01 11.89 6.29
CA LEU A 341 -30.25 11.53 5.08
C LEU A 341 -30.29 10.02 4.81
N LEU A 342 -29.90 9.21 5.78
CA LEU A 342 -29.80 7.75 5.66
C LEU A 342 -31.15 7.11 5.29
N ARG A 343 -32.27 7.73 5.66
CA ARG A 343 -33.62 7.29 5.28
C ARG A 343 -33.99 7.58 3.82
N HIS A 344 -33.23 8.41 3.12
CA HIS A 344 -33.48 8.77 1.72
C HIS A 344 -32.39 8.26 0.76
N LEU A 345 -31.27 7.73 1.27
CA LEU A 345 -30.22 7.17 0.41
C LEU A 345 -30.68 5.88 -0.30
N PRO A 346 -30.21 5.65 -1.55
CA PRO A 346 -30.23 4.32 -2.13
C PRO A 346 -29.20 3.42 -1.44
N TYR A 347 -29.49 2.13 -1.33
CA TYR A 347 -28.56 1.12 -0.83
C TYR A 347 -28.35 0.03 -1.87
N LEU A 348 -27.17 -0.60 -1.88
CA LEU A 348 -26.96 -1.82 -2.65
C LEU A 348 -27.45 -3.02 -1.85
N ASP A 349 -28.15 -3.93 -2.52
CA ASP A 349 -28.58 -5.21 -1.98
C ASP A 349 -27.43 -6.21 -1.92
N VAL A 350 -27.66 -7.30 -1.20
CA VAL A 350 -26.78 -8.45 -1.15
C VAL A 350 -27.03 -9.32 -2.38
N ASP A 351 -25.99 -9.61 -3.16
CA ASP A 351 -26.10 -10.52 -4.30
C ASP A 351 -26.02 -11.99 -3.85
N GLU A 352 -27.16 -12.60 -3.49
CA GLU A 352 -27.23 -13.99 -2.99
C GLU A 352 -26.71 -15.08 -3.97
N THR A 353 -26.30 -14.71 -5.19
CA THR A 353 -25.81 -15.66 -6.19
C THR A 353 -24.36 -16.11 -5.94
N HIS A 354 -23.63 -15.44 -5.04
CA HIS A 354 -22.27 -15.79 -4.65
C HIS A 354 -22.15 -16.00 -3.13
N GLU A 355 -21.02 -16.54 -2.66
CA GLU A 355 -20.78 -16.69 -1.20
C GLU A 355 -20.24 -15.39 -0.58
N ASP A 356 -19.57 -14.57 -1.38
CA ASP A 356 -19.04 -13.27 -0.97
C ASP A 356 -19.75 -12.13 -1.72
N ASN A 357 -20.79 -11.56 -1.10
CA ASN A 357 -21.84 -10.77 -1.76
C ASN A 357 -21.55 -9.28 -1.91
N ARG A 358 -20.27 -8.91 -1.95
CA ARG A 358 -19.80 -7.53 -1.80
C ARG A 358 -19.46 -6.87 -3.14
N TRP A 359 -19.87 -5.62 -3.32
CA TRP A 359 -19.63 -4.84 -4.55
C TRP A 359 -18.90 -3.55 -4.21
N SER A 360 -17.70 -3.36 -4.74
CA SER A 360 -16.94 -2.13 -4.51
C SER A 360 -17.62 -0.94 -5.21
N VAL A 361 -17.64 0.21 -4.54
CA VAL A 361 -18.23 1.46 -5.05
C VAL A 361 -17.18 2.52 -5.37
N ILE A 362 -15.92 2.33 -4.94
CA ILE A 362 -14.76 3.11 -5.37
C ILE A 362 -13.50 2.29 -5.06
N GLY A 363 -12.54 2.18 -6.00
CA GLY A 363 -11.38 1.33 -5.77
C GLY A 363 -11.79 -0.09 -5.36
N ARG A 364 -11.43 -0.43 -4.11
CA ARG A 364 -11.85 -1.66 -3.40
C ARG A 364 -12.88 -1.42 -2.29
N SER A 365 -13.23 -0.17 -1.98
CA SER A 365 -14.11 0.19 -0.88
C SER A 365 -15.57 -0.18 -1.13
N GLU A 366 -16.26 -0.58 -0.07
CA GLU A 366 -17.63 -1.10 -0.09
C GLU A 366 -18.65 -0.08 0.40
N PRO A 367 -19.91 -0.14 -0.06
CA PRO A 367 -20.96 0.76 0.38
C PRO A 367 -21.47 0.41 1.78
N GLN A 368 -21.69 1.43 2.61
CA GLN A 368 -22.25 1.22 3.94
C GLN A 368 -23.78 1.08 3.88
N ARG A 369 -24.29 -0.04 4.39
CA ARG A 369 -25.74 -0.31 4.48
C ARG A 369 -26.28 -0.05 5.88
N TYR A 370 -27.29 0.82 6.00
CA TYR A 370 -27.93 1.22 7.27
C TYR A 370 -29.40 0.76 7.38
N LEU A 371 -29.72 -0.38 6.79
CA LEU A 371 -31.06 -0.99 6.84
C LEU A 371 -31.13 -2.08 7.93
N GLU A 372 -32.34 -2.35 8.42
CA GLU A 372 -32.59 -3.33 9.48
C GLU A 372 -32.23 -4.76 9.07
N ASP A 373 -32.09 -5.06 7.78
CA ASP A 373 -31.70 -6.38 7.30
C ASP A 373 -30.17 -6.59 7.22
N ASN A 374 -29.34 -5.60 7.55
CA ASN A 374 -27.89 -5.74 7.54
C ASN A 374 -27.41 -6.60 8.73
N PRO A 375 -26.94 -7.85 8.51
CA PRO A 375 -26.53 -8.73 9.60
C PRO A 375 -25.28 -8.22 10.33
N GLU A 376 -24.29 -7.68 9.62
CA GLU A 376 -23.04 -7.19 10.21
C GLU A 376 -23.29 -6.06 11.20
N LEU A 377 -24.14 -5.11 10.80
CA LEU A 377 -24.50 -4.01 11.66
C LEU A 377 -25.44 -4.46 12.79
N ASN A 378 -26.29 -5.46 12.58
CA ASN A 378 -27.20 -5.96 13.61
C ASN A 378 -26.53 -6.80 14.70
N GLU A 379 -25.56 -7.64 14.35
CA GLU A 379 -24.87 -8.55 15.27
C GLU A 379 -23.78 -7.81 16.08
N ASN A 380 -23.19 -6.77 15.49
CA ASN A 380 -22.11 -6.01 16.10
C ASN A 380 -22.58 -4.77 16.89
N LEU A 381 -23.77 -4.23 16.60
CA LEU A 381 -24.27 -3.01 17.26
C LEU A 381 -25.12 -3.31 18.51
N THR A 382 -24.45 -3.73 19.58
CA THR A 382 -25.03 -3.83 20.93
C THR A 382 -24.56 -2.68 21.82
N ALA A 383 -25.29 -2.38 22.90
CA ALA A 383 -24.98 -1.25 23.78
C ALA A 383 -23.57 -1.34 24.42
N ASP A 384 -23.05 -2.55 24.62
CA ASP A 384 -21.69 -2.83 25.11
C ASP A 384 -20.61 -2.85 24.01
N LYS A 385 -21.02 -2.89 22.74
CA LYS A 385 -20.12 -2.90 21.57
C LYS A 385 -20.08 -1.58 20.81
N ALA A 386 -20.96 -0.63 21.11
CA ALA A 386 -21.03 0.67 20.45
C ALA A 386 -20.01 1.71 21.00
N THR A 387 -18.80 1.29 21.37
CA THR A 387 -17.71 2.23 21.65
C THR A 387 -17.00 2.61 20.35
N PRO A 388 -16.46 3.84 20.22
CA PRO A 388 -15.75 4.27 19.01
C PRO A 388 -14.69 3.27 18.52
N GLU A 389 -13.90 2.71 19.44
CA GLU A 389 -12.82 1.75 19.12
C GLU A 389 -13.37 0.45 18.55
N ARG A 390 -14.54 0.00 19.04
CA ARG A 390 -15.19 -1.22 18.55
C ARG A 390 -15.91 -0.99 17.22
N LEU A 391 -16.54 0.18 17.05
CA LEU A 391 -17.13 0.56 15.76
C LEU A 391 -16.05 0.66 14.67
N CYS A 392 -14.86 1.15 15.01
CA CYS A 392 -13.68 1.12 14.14
C CYS A 392 -13.20 -0.30 13.86
N ALA A 393 -12.99 -1.12 14.90
CA ALA A 393 -12.53 -2.51 14.74
C ALA A 393 -13.47 -3.40 13.91
N HIS A 394 -14.75 -3.04 13.83
CA HIS A 394 -15.77 -3.74 13.03
C HIS A 394 -16.02 -3.09 11.66
N GLY A 395 -15.20 -2.12 11.22
CA GLY A 395 -15.34 -1.52 9.89
C GLY A 395 -16.60 -0.65 9.72
N ILE A 396 -17.20 -0.17 10.82
CA ILE A 396 -18.36 0.75 10.75
C ILE A 396 -17.88 2.21 10.67
N PHE A 397 -16.77 2.53 11.36
CA PHE A 397 -16.14 3.84 11.35
C PHE A 397 -14.67 3.77 10.91
N PRO A 398 -14.16 4.82 10.24
CA PRO A 398 -12.75 4.90 9.82
C PRO A 398 -11.76 5.10 10.97
N PHE A 399 -12.24 5.58 12.13
CA PHE A 399 -11.37 6.07 13.21
C PHE A 399 -11.82 5.52 14.58
N PRO A 400 -10.87 5.23 15.49
CA PRO A 400 -11.19 4.87 16.87
C PRO A 400 -11.63 6.09 17.71
N GLU A 401 -11.46 7.32 17.23
CA GLU A 401 -11.95 8.54 17.86
C GLU A 401 -13.46 8.72 17.67
N LYS A 402 -14.11 9.35 18.64
CA LYS A 402 -15.54 9.67 18.54
C LYS A 402 -15.78 10.73 17.46
N MET A 403 -16.39 10.32 16.35
CA MET A 403 -16.81 11.23 15.28
C MET A 403 -17.90 12.22 15.74
N PRO A 404 -17.92 13.45 15.18
CA PRO A 404 -19.03 14.38 15.36
C PRO A 404 -20.36 13.80 14.85
N ASP A 405 -21.45 14.13 15.53
CA ASP A 405 -22.79 13.55 15.27
C ASP A 405 -23.38 13.88 13.89
N GLY A 406 -22.78 14.83 13.17
CA GLY A 406 -23.15 15.25 11.82
C GLY A 406 -22.34 14.60 10.70
N LEU A 407 -21.34 13.80 11.04
CA LEU A 407 -20.54 13.03 10.08
C LEU A 407 -21.08 11.60 9.97
N VAL A 408 -21.14 11.07 8.75
CA VAL A 408 -21.57 9.70 8.50
C VAL A 408 -20.77 9.05 7.37
N PRO A 409 -20.11 7.91 7.61
CA PRO A 409 -19.53 7.12 6.53
C PRO A 409 -20.61 6.53 5.63
N ILE A 410 -20.39 6.56 4.32
CA ILE A 410 -21.28 5.96 3.32
C ILE A 410 -20.57 4.92 2.44
N ALA A 411 -19.24 4.88 2.49
CA ALA A 411 -18.41 3.83 1.91
C ALA A 411 -17.11 3.67 2.73
N GLY A 412 -16.54 2.46 2.79
CA GLY A 412 -15.36 2.13 3.58
C GLY A 412 -14.94 0.66 3.50
N VAL A 413 -14.20 0.19 4.51
CA VAL A 413 -13.73 -1.21 4.61
C VAL A 413 -14.89 -2.15 4.90
N GLY A 414 -15.07 -3.19 4.08
CA GLY A 414 -16.01 -4.27 4.36
C GLY A 414 -15.36 -5.46 5.04
N GLY A 415 -15.69 -5.71 6.31
CA GLY A 415 -15.37 -6.95 7.05
C GLY A 415 -13.88 -7.30 7.22
N GLU A 416 -13.59 -8.32 8.05
CA GLU A 416 -12.23 -8.83 8.26
C GLU A 416 -11.60 -9.28 6.93
N GLY A 417 -10.48 -8.67 6.55
CA GLY A 417 -9.67 -9.06 5.39
C GLY A 417 -9.71 -8.12 4.18
N SER A 418 -10.58 -7.11 4.15
CA SER A 418 -10.58 -6.11 3.09
C SER A 418 -9.51 -5.03 3.34
N HIS A 419 -8.59 -4.87 2.40
CA HIS A 419 -7.48 -3.90 2.45
C HIS A 419 -7.77 -2.61 1.67
N SER A 420 -9.03 -2.13 1.65
CA SER A 420 -9.36 -0.87 0.98
C SER A 420 -9.19 0.33 1.92
N ASP A 421 -8.29 1.24 1.60
CA ASP A 421 -7.93 2.36 2.48
C ASP A 421 -8.82 3.61 2.29
N GLU A 422 -9.72 3.65 1.29
CA GLU A 422 -10.55 4.83 0.98
C GLU A 422 -11.95 4.80 1.66
N TRP A 423 -12.28 5.86 2.39
CA TRP A 423 -13.55 6.09 3.07
C TRP A 423 -14.22 7.36 2.55
N TRP A 424 -15.54 7.29 2.35
CA TRP A 424 -16.36 8.46 2.02
C TRP A 424 -17.24 8.83 3.21
N ILE A 425 -17.07 10.04 3.73
CA ILE A 425 -17.77 10.55 4.91
C ILE A 425 -18.55 11.81 4.52
N ILE A 426 -19.87 11.81 4.74
CA ILE A 426 -20.72 12.98 4.50
C ILE A 426 -20.77 13.85 5.75
N ASP A 427 -20.44 15.13 5.60
CA ASP A 427 -20.70 16.16 6.60
C ASP A 427 -22.04 16.84 6.33
N THR A 428 -23.05 16.50 7.13
CA THR A 428 -24.41 17.07 7.05
C THR A 428 -24.53 18.48 7.66
N ASN A 429 -23.48 19.01 8.28
CA ASN A 429 -23.42 20.39 8.73
C ASN A 429 -22.91 21.31 7.62
N ALA A 430 -21.88 20.89 6.89
CA ALA A 430 -21.26 21.66 5.83
C ALA A 430 -21.84 21.39 4.42
N GLY A 431 -22.42 20.21 4.18
CA GLY A 431 -22.85 19.80 2.84
C GLY A 431 -21.69 19.30 1.98
N THR A 432 -20.70 18.69 2.62
CA THR A 432 -19.44 18.27 1.99
C THR A 432 -19.22 16.76 2.14
N VAL A 433 -18.33 16.22 1.30
CA VAL A 433 -17.78 14.87 1.38
C VAL A 433 -16.33 14.97 1.78
N ILE A 434 -15.94 14.22 2.78
CA ILE A 434 -14.54 13.98 3.14
C ILE A 434 -14.18 12.63 2.54
N VAL A 435 -13.18 12.63 1.67
CA VAL A 435 -12.58 11.41 1.13
C VAL A 435 -11.32 11.16 1.93
N TYR A 436 -11.29 10.12 2.73
CA TYR A 436 -10.15 9.79 3.58
C TYR A 436 -9.48 8.53 3.05
N ASP A 437 -8.19 8.60 2.76
CA ASP A 437 -7.37 7.46 2.34
C ASP A 437 -6.30 7.21 3.41
N ALA A 438 -6.31 6.02 4.03
CA ALA A 438 -5.35 5.65 5.07
C ALA A 438 -3.90 5.60 4.57
N GLY A 439 -3.68 5.44 3.26
CA GLY A 439 -2.36 5.46 2.61
C GLY A 439 -1.82 6.87 2.34
N ASN A 440 -2.71 7.86 2.12
CA ASN A 440 -2.34 9.24 1.77
C ASN A 440 -2.58 10.21 2.94
N LYS A 441 -1.74 10.14 3.97
CA LYS A 441 -1.66 11.19 4.99
C LYS A 441 -1.03 12.45 4.38
N GLN A 442 -1.81 13.27 3.69
CA GLN A 442 -1.38 14.63 3.34
C GLN A 442 -1.36 15.47 4.61
N VAL A 443 -0.19 15.53 5.24
CA VAL A 443 0.08 16.26 6.48
C VAL A 443 -0.03 17.75 6.24
N HIS A 444 -1.00 18.41 6.88
CA HIS A 444 -0.85 19.80 7.31
C HIS A 444 -1.63 20.03 8.61
N ASP A 445 -0.87 20.26 9.69
CA ASP A 445 -1.33 20.64 11.04
C ASP A 445 -2.37 19.70 11.66
N ASP A 446 -1.93 18.48 12.03
CA ASP A 446 -2.73 17.48 12.75
C ASP A 446 -3.36 18.06 14.04
N PRO A 447 -4.69 18.21 14.12
CA PRO A 447 -5.35 18.41 15.39
C PRO A 447 -5.43 17.07 16.11
N ASP A 448 -4.62 16.88 17.17
CA ASP A 448 -4.70 15.72 18.07
C ASP A 448 -6.17 15.39 18.37
N ASN A 449 -6.60 14.16 18.01
CA ASN A 449 -7.95 13.59 18.20
C ASN A 449 -9.06 14.04 17.22
N GLN A 450 -8.76 14.63 16.06
CA GLN A 450 -9.77 14.95 15.02
C GLN A 450 -9.36 14.52 13.61
N PRO A 451 -9.20 13.21 13.35
CA PRO A 451 -8.66 12.68 12.10
C PRO A 451 -9.51 12.97 10.85
N TRP A 452 -10.81 13.23 10.99
CA TRP A 452 -11.66 13.67 9.89
C TRP A 452 -11.33 15.08 9.34
N LEU A 453 -10.40 15.80 9.95
CA LEU A 453 -9.89 17.10 9.45
C LEU A 453 -8.60 16.97 8.63
N TRP A 454 -8.05 15.76 8.50
CA TRP A 454 -6.80 15.53 7.77
C TRP A 454 -6.91 15.82 6.28
N THR A 455 -8.07 15.55 5.69
CA THR A 455 -8.30 15.78 4.26
C THR A 455 -9.28 16.93 4.05
N PRO A 456 -8.99 17.87 3.13
CA PRO A 456 -9.90 18.97 2.85
C PRO A 456 -11.25 18.45 2.33
N PRO A 457 -12.38 18.90 2.93
CA PRO A 457 -13.71 18.48 2.48
C PRO A 457 -14.06 19.06 1.10
N ARG A 458 -14.74 18.28 0.27
CA ARG A 458 -15.22 18.67 -1.07
C ARG A 458 -16.73 18.92 -1.05
N ALA A 459 -17.23 19.89 -1.82
CA ALA A 459 -18.67 20.11 -1.91
C ALA A 459 -19.38 18.89 -2.51
N ALA A 460 -20.46 18.40 -1.88
CA ALA A 460 -21.03 17.10 -2.22
C ALA A 460 -21.61 17.01 -3.64
N GLY A 461 -22.33 18.03 -4.09
CA GLY A 461 -22.88 18.07 -5.45
C GLY A 461 -21.79 17.96 -6.53
N PRO A 462 -20.81 18.89 -6.56
CA PRO A 462 -19.68 18.82 -7.48
C PRO A 462 -18.89 17.52 -7.40
N PHE A 463 -18.71 16.95 -6.20
CA PHE A 463 -18.02 15.68 -6.00
C PHE A 463 -18.74 14.52 -6.73
N PHE A 464 -20.05 14.35 -6.53
CA PHE A 464 -20.79 13.28 -7.22
C PHE A 464 -20.91 13.51 -8.73
N ASP A 465 -21.00 14.76 -9.19
CA ASP A 465 -20.94 15.06 -10.63
C ASP A 465 -19.57 14.68 -11.22
N ALA A 466 -18.46 14.97 -10.51
CA ALA A 466 -17.12 14.60 -10.93
C ALA A 466 -16.94 13.06 -11.01
N LEU A 467 -17.47 12.31 -10.04
CA LEU A 467 -17.47 10.85 -10.07
C LEU A 467 -18.18 10.30 -11.31
N VAL A 468 -19.38 10.82 -11.60
CA VAL A 468 -20.15 10.41 -12.77
C VAL A 468 -19.41 10.78 -14.05
N ASP A 469 -18.83 11.98 -14.12
CA ASP A 469 -18.02 12.40 -15.26
C ASP A 469 -16.81 11.49 -15.47
N SER A 470 -16.14 11.06 -14.41
CA SER A 470 -15.01 10.12 -14.45
C SER A 470 -15.41 8.74 -14.97
N LEU A 471 -16.60 8.25 -14.66
CA LEU A 471 -17.16 7.02 -15.25
C LEU A 471 -17.45 7.19 -16.75
N TYR A 472 -18.06 8.32 -17.14
CA TYR A 472 -18.34 8.62 -18.53
C TYR A 472 -17.07 8.80 -19.37
N SER A 473 -16.02 9.38 -18.79
CA SER A 473 -14.73 9.58 -19.43
C SER A 473 -13.90 8.30 -19.46
N LEU A 474 -14.19 7.32 -18.59
CA LEU A 474 -13.36 6.16 -18.25
C LEU A 474 -12.08 6.51 -17.47
N ASP A 475 -12.07 7.62 -16.73
CA ASP A 475 -11.07 7.84 -15.68
C ASP A 475 -11.22 6.81 -14.56
N LEU A 476 -12.47 6.50 -14.19
CA LEU A 476 -12.85 5.35 -13.37
C LEU A 476 -13.39 4.24 -14.27
N VAL A 477 -12.89 3.02 -14.06
CA VAL A 477 -13.14 1.85 -14.91
C VAL A 477 -13.66 0.69 -14.04
N PRO A 478 -14.98 0.49 -13.98
CA PRO A 478 -15.57 -0.62 -13.25
C PRO A 478 -15.26 -1.97 -13.91
N LEU A 479 -14.99 -2.98 -13.10
CA LEU A 479 -14.58 -4.30 -13.54
C LEU A 479 -15.39 -5.39 -12.83
N PRO A 480 -16.29 -6.11 -13.54
CA PRO A 480 -17.08 -7.19 -12.94
C PRO A 480 -16.18 -8.34 -12.48
N ARG A 481 -16.69 -9.28 -11.68
CA ARG A 481 -15.91 -10.45 -11.21
C ARG A 481 -15.35 -11.29 -12.37
N PRO A 482 -14.16 -11.93 -12.22
CA PRO A 482 -13.72 -12.94 -13.17
C PRO A 482 -14.65 -14.16 -13.13
N GLY A 483 -14.62 -14.98 -14.18
CA GLY A 483 -15.42 -16.20 -14.32
C GLY A 483 -14.79 -17.43 -13.66
N THR A 484 -14.08 -17.25 -12.54
CA THR A 484 -13.43 -18.32 -11.79
C THR A 484 -14.30 -18.75 -10.61
N GLU A 485 -14.17 -20.02 -10.17
CA GLU A 485 -14.85 -20.52 -8.96
C GLU A 485 -14.15 -20.06 -7.67
N ASP A 486 -13.04 -19.33 -7.78
CA ASP A 486 -12.23 -18.94 -6.64
C ASP A 486 -12.77 -17.68 -5.95
N ALA A 487 -13.01 -17.79 -4.65
CA ALA A 487 -13.71 -16.79 -3.84
C ALA A 487 -12.86 -15.54 -3.55
N GLU A 488 -11.57 -15.55 -3.89
CA GLU A 488 -10.62 -14.47 -3.56
C GLU A 488 -10.70 -13.25 -4.52
N TYR A 489 -11.43 -13.34 -5.64
CA TYR A 489 -11.44 -12.29 -6.66
C TYR A 489 -12.74 -11.45 -6.67
N TYR A 490 -12.64 -10.23 -6.12
CA TYR A 490 -13.74 -9.27 -5.96
C TYR A 490 -13.96 -8.39 -7.21
N PRO A 491 -15.17 -7.82 -7.40
CA PRO A 491 -15.38 -6.75 -8.37
C PRO A 491 -14.63 -5.49 -7.92
N GLU A 492 -14.03 -4.75 -8.84
CA GLU A 492 -13.19 -3.58 -8.53
C GLU A 492 -13.50 -2.41 -9.44
N ILE A 493 -13.14 -1.19 -9.03
CA ILE A 493 -13.17 -0.01 -9.89
C ILE A 493 -11.76 0.55 -9.98
N TRP A 494 -11.12 0.44 -11.14
CA TRP A 494 -9.76 0.93 -11.36
C TRP A 494 -9.74 2.42 -11.74
N GLY A 495 -8.61 3.08 -11.47
CA GLY A 495 -8.38 4.50 -11.80
C GLY A 495 -8.70 5.47 -10.67
N ALA A 496 -8.61 6.78 -10.94
CA ALA A 496 -8.71 7.84 -9.94
C ALA A 496 -9.53 9.05 -10.41
N ILE A 497 -10.04 9.85 -9.47
CA ILE A 497 -10.78 11.09 -9.74
C ILE A 497 -9.78 12.21 -10.05
N ARG A 498 -9.84 12.80 -11.25
CA ARG A 498 -8.96 13.92 -11.64
C ARG A 498 -9.46 15.26 -11.09
N ASP A 499 -8.84 15.74 -10.02
CA ASP A 499 -9.08 17.07 -9.44
C ASP A 499 -7.98 18.07 -9.83
N GLY A 500 -7.83 18.33 -11.13
CA GLY A 500 -7.22 19.57 -11.66
C GLY A 500 -5.72 19.82 -11.39
N GLU A 501 -5.05 19.06 -10.53
CA GLU A 501 -3.60 19.07 -10.35
C GLU A 501 -3.04 17.72 -10.80
N GLU A 502 -2.01 17.78 -11.63
CA GLU A 502 -1.31 16.62 -12.19
C GLU A 502 -0.53 15.92 -11.06
N GLU A 503 -1.19 15.08 -10.27
CA GLU A 503 -0.49 14.08 -9.47
C GLU A 503 0.08 13.02 -10.42
N GLU A 504 1.35 12.67 -10.22
CA GLU A 504 2.06 11.67 -11.00
C GLU A 504 1.30 10.33 -10.90
N ASP A 505 0.84 9.81 -12.05
CA ASP A 505 0.24 8.48 -12.20
C ASP A 505 1.28 7.40 -11.85
N GLU A 506 1.57 7.19 -10.55
CA GLU A 506 2.63 6.25 -10.13
C GLU A 506 2.20 4.78 -10.20
N LEU A 507 0.91 4.45 -10.26
CA LEU A 507 0.47 3.04 -10.27
C LEU A 507 -0.83 2.83 -11.07
N ALA A 508 -0.85 3.18 -12.36
CA ALA A 508 -1.95 2.72 -13.23
C ALA A 508 -1.91 1.17 -13.34
N ASP A 509 -2.95 0.50 -12.84
CA ASP A 509 -3.09 -0.96 -12.86
C ASP A 509 -2.68 -1.54 -14.23
N PRO A 510 -1.77 -2.53 -14.28
CA PRO A 510 -1.43 -3.22 -15.52
C PRO A 510 -2.71 -3.77 -16.17
N GLY A 511 -3.13 -3.18 -17.29
CA GLY A 511 -4.35 -3.58 -18.02
C GLY A 511 -5.53 -2.60 -17.95
N ILE A 512 -5.47 -1.50 -17.20
CA ILE A 512 -6.59 -0.52 -17.17
C ILE A 512 -6.93 0.03 -18.56
N GLU A 513 -5.94 0.20 -19.44
CA GLU A 513 -6.19 0.63 -20.82
C GLU A 513 -6.89 -0.44 -21.66
N ASP A 514 -6.58 -1.72 -21.46
CA ASP A 514 -7.26 -2.80 -22.18
C ASP A 514 -8.74 -2.85 -21.78
N ALA A 515 -9.03 -2.69 -20.48
CA ALA A 515 -10.40 -2.53 -19.99
C ALA A 515 -11.10 -1.29 -20.59
N ARG A 516 -10.41 -0.14 -20.67
CA ARG A 516 -10.94 1.07 -21.33
C ARG A 516 -11.26 0.82 -22.81
N ASP A 517 -10.40 0.09 -23.51
CA ASP A 517 -10.59 -0.23 -24.93
C ASP A 517 -11.75 -1.19 -25.14
N ILE A 518 -11.99 -2.14 -24.23
CA ILE A 518 -13.21 -2.98 -24.21
C ILE A 518 -14.45 -2.08 -24.14
N TYR A 519 -14.54 -1.20 -23.14
CA TYR A 519 -15.68 -0.27 -23.00
C TYR A 519 -15.96 0.53 -24.28
N ARG A 520 -14.90 1.11 -24.88
CA ARG A 520 -14.99 1.88 -26.13
C ARG A 520 -15.46 1.03 -27.30
N ALA A 521 -14.91 -0.17 -27.47
CA ALA A 521 -15.28 -1.11 -28.54
C ALA A 521 -16.76 -1.55 -28.44
N HIS A 522 -17.30 -1.60 -27.23
CA HIS A 522 -18.70 -1.92 -26.98
C HIS A 522 -19.64 -0.70 -27.01
N GLY A 523 -19.12 0.51 -27.27
CA GLY A 523 -19.92 1.70 -27.57
C GLY A 523 -20.13 2.66 -26.40
N TRP A 524 -19.43 2.48 -25.26
CA TRP A 524 -19.43 3.45 -24.17
C TRP A 524 -18.74 4.76 -24.63
N PRO A 525 -19.22 5.95 -24.23
CA PRO A 525 -20.34 6.25 -23.34
C PRO A 525 -21.72 6.41 -24.00
N ASN A 526 -21.86 6.07 -25.28
CA ASN A 526 -23.12 6.31 -25.99
C ASN A 526 -24.12 5.18 -25.72
N LEU A 527 -24.98 5.39 -24.72
CA LEU A 527 -26.01 4.43 -24.28
C LEU A 527 -26.92 3.91 -25.41
N ALA A 528 -27.11 4.67 -26.50
CA ALA A 528 -27.93 4.22 -27.63
C ALA A 528 -27.29 3.10 -28.46
N ILE A 529 -25.95 2.98 -28.40
CA ILE A 529 -25.17 1.96 -29.11
C ILE A 529 -24.40 1.03 -28.17
N PHE A 530 -24.43 1.31 -26.86
CA PHE A 530 -23.67 0.55 -25.86
C PHE A 530 -24.24 -0.86 -25.70
N ARG A 531 -23.42 -1.86 -26.02
CA ARG A 531 -23.79 -3.28 -25.93
C ARG A 531 -23.41 -3.81 -24.55
N ARG A 532 -24.20 -3.44 -23.53
CA ARG A 532 -23.92 -3.71 -22.11
C ARG A 532 -23.55 -5.16 -21.81
N GLN A 533 -24.35 -6.14 -22.29
CA GLN A 533 -24.08 -7.55 -21.98
C GLN A 533 -22.80 -8.05 -22.66
N GLU A 534 -22.58 -7.72 -23.94
CA GLU A 534 -21.33 -8.09 -24.62
C GLU A 534 -20.10 -7.47 -23.95
N CYS A 535 -20.23 -6.24 -23.44
CA CYS A 535 -19.18 -5.59 -22.67
C CYS A 535 -18.91 -6.31 -21.34
N TYR A 536 -19.96 -6.70 -20.62
CA TYR A 536 -19.85 -7.50 -19.39
C TYR A 536 -19.06 -8.77 -19.66
N ASP A 537 -19.50 -9.56 -20.64
CA ASP A 537 -18.89 -10.85 -20.97
C ASP A 537 -17.41 -10.69 -21.37
N ALA A 538 -17.08 -9.64 -22.14
CA ALA A 538 -15.71 -9.33 -22.53
C ALA A 538 -14.82 -8.90 -21.34
N LEU A 539 -15.35 -8.14 -20.39
CA LEU A 539 -14.61 -7.74 -19.18
C LEU A 539 -14.41 -8.92 -18.22
N VAL A 540 -15.40 -9.81 -18.09
CA VAL A 540 -15.26 -11.06 -17.33
C VAL A 540 -14.17 -11.94 -17.96
N GLU A 541 -14.18 -12.13 -19.28
CA GLU A 541 -13.14 -12.89 -19.99
C GLU A 541 -11.76 -12.25 -19.81
N PHE A 542 -11.65 -10.93 -19.96
CA PHE A 542 -10.42 -10.18 -19.75
C PHE A 542 -9.86 -10.40 -18.34
N ARG A 543 -10.68 -10.26 -17.30
CA ARG A 543 -10.25 -10.51 -15.93
C ARG A 543 -9.91 -11.97 -15.66
N THR A 544 -10.66 -12.90 -16.24
CA THR A 544 -10.39 -14.34 -16.08
C THR A 544 -9.01 -14.68 -16.63
N LYS A 545 -8.63 -14.11 -17.78
CA LYS A 545 -7.29 -14.28 -18.34
C LYS A 545 -6.19 -13.70 -17.47
N LEU A 546 -6.41 -12.51 -16.90
CA LEU A 546 -5.45 -11.93 -15.95
C LEU A 546 -5.22 -12.87 -14.76
N VAL A 547 -6.28 -13.50 -14.25
CA VAL A 547 -6.20 -14.48 -13.16
C VAL A 547 -5.53 -15.79 -13.61
N GLU A 548 -5.90 -16.34 -14.77
CA GLU A 548 -5.28 -17.57 -15.30
C GLU A 548 -3.80 -17.40 -15.63
N GLU A 549 -3.40 -16.23 -16.15
CA GLU A 549 -1.99 -15.86 -16.37
C GLU A 549 -1.24 -15.74 -15.03
N ASP A 550 -1.91 -15.28 -13.97
CA ASP A 550 -1.37 -15.28 -12.60
C ASP A 550 -1.23 -16.71 -12.01
N GLU A 551 -2.07 -17.66 -12.42
CA GLU A 551 -2.08 -19.07 -11.95
C GLU A 551 -1.14 -20.00 -12.72
N GLU A 552 -1.02 -19.90 -14.06
CA GLU A 552 -0.15 -20.79 -14.87
C GLU A 552 1.35 -20.60 -14.59
N ASP A 553 1.76 -19.47 -14.04
CA ASP A 553 3.14 -19.23 -13.56
C ASP A 553 3.45 -20.06 -12.27
N TYR A 554 2.44 -20.65 -11.63
CA TYR A 554 2.57 -21.72 -10.64
C TYR A 554 2.45 -23.08 -11.35
N GLY A 555 3.58 -23.63 -11.82
CA GLY A 555 3.63 -25.01 -12.30
C GLY A 555 3.03 -26.01 -11.28
N PRO A 556 2.50 -27.17 -11.73
CA PRO A 556 1.75 -28.07 -10.86
C PRO A 556 2.56 -28.49 -9.64
N ALA A 557 1.93 -28.36 -8.47
CA ALA A 557 2.47 -28.65 -7.14
C ALA A 557 3.06 -30.06 -6.97
#